data_AF-A0A943T789-F1
#
_entry.id   AF-A0A943T789-F1
#
_cell.length_a   1.000
_cell.length_b   1.000
_cell.length_c   1.000
_cell.angle_alpha   90.00
_cell.angle_beta   90.00
_cell.angle_gamma   90.00
#
_symmetry.space_group_name_H-M   'P 1'
#
loop_
_entity.id
_entity.type
_entity.pdbx_description
1 polymer ?
#
loop_
_entity_poly.entity_id
_entity_poly.type
_entity_poly.pdbx_seq_one_letter_code
_entity_poly.pdbx_strand_id
1 'polypeptide(L)'
;MAFNTKVDVADTELEENEAVVAEAEDVTLEDEALVEAESDTDEDDEEADESEDSLTYSNGVIEKIVAMATREVPHVLGMKGNLMHFVQEQFGAENLTKGVTVEVTDDNRVVVNISVIIEYGAYAPAIFDDVKARVTERLAAMTGLEVAGVNLRIEDVITPEEYEHRTSQHE
;
A
#
# COMPACT_ATOMS: atom_id res chain seq x y z
N MET A 1 -0.98 51.83 27.18
CA MET A 1 -2.36 51.56 27.61
C MET A 1 -2.37 50.22 28.30
N ALA A 2 -2.72 50.21 29.58
CA ALA A 2 -3.01 48.99 30.34
C ALA A 2 -4.36 48.42 29.86
N PHE A 3 -4.55 47.10 29.96
CA PHE A 3 -5.56 46.45 30.82
C PHE A 3 -5.60 44.95 30.49
N ASN A 4 -5.22 44.15 31.49
CA ASN A 4 -5.52 42.73 31.62
C ASN A 4 -7.05 42.51 31.58
N THR A 5 -7.48 41.35 31.08
CA THR A 5 -8.60 40.64 31.70
C THR A 5 -8.26 39.17 31.85
N LYS A 6 -8.15 38.77 33.12
CA LYS A 6 -8.20 37.42 33.68
C LYS A 6 -9.37 37.50 34.66
N VAL A 7 -10.23 36.48 34.71
CA VAL A 7 -11.34 36.20 35.67
C VAL A 7 -12.37 35.36 34.89
N ASP A 8 -12.94 34.26 35.35
CA ASP A 8 -12.75 33.39 36.52
C ASP A 8 -13.48 32.06 36.25
N VAL A 9 -13.12 31.06 37.04
CA VAL A 9 -13.77 29.75 37.15
C VAL A 9 -15.06 29.91 37.97
N ALA A 10 -16.15 29.27 37.54
CA ALA A 10 -17.32 29.07 38.38
C ALA A 10 -17.79 27.61 38.28
N ASP A 11 -17.66 26.95 39.43
CA ASP A 11 -18.24 25.67 39.81
C ASP A 11 -19.70 25.91 40.24
N THR A 12 -20.66 25.06 39.85
CA THR A 12 -22.01 25.02 40.46
C THR A 12 -22.69 23.65 40.21
N GLU A 13 -22.47 22.72 41.12
CA GLU A 13 -23.44 21.96 41.94
C GLU A 13 -24.84 21.53 41.39
N LEU A 14 -25.09 20.20 41.50
CA LEU A 14 -26.28 19.47 42.05
C LEU A 14 -27.66 19.62 41.32
N GLU A 15 -28.68 18.73 41.29
CA GLU A 15 -29.19 17.58 42.08
C GLU A 15 -29.96 16.61 41.13
N GLU A 16 -29.82 15.29 41.29
CA GLU A 16 -30.82 14.31 41.80
C GLU A 16 -32.23 14.29 41.15
N ASN A 17 -32.64 13.13 40.60
CA ASN A 17 -34.04 12.76 40.55
C ASN A 17 -34.26 11.31 41.01
N GLU A 18 -34.90 11.20 42.18
CA GLU A 18 -35.31 10.00 42.87
C GLU A 18 -36.33 9.13 42.11
N ALA A 19 -36.32 7.86 42.52
CA ALA A 19 -37.24 6.78 42.20
C ALA A 19 -38.67 6.97 42.74
N VAL A 20 -39.63 6.27 42.14
CA VAL A 20 -40.83 5.67 42.77
C VAL A 20 -41.57 4.84 41.69
N VAL A 21 -42.24 3.70 41.89
CA VAL A 21 -42.57 2.81 43.03
C VAL A 21 -43.13 1.51 42.43
N ALA A 22 -43.11 0.45 43.25
CA ALA A 22 -43.80 -0.85 43.24
C ALA A 22 -45.18 -0.90 42.51
N GLU A 23 -45.74 -2.05 42.12
CA GLU A 23 -46.32 -3.06 43.02
C GLU A 23 -46.38 -4.45 42.38
N ALA A 24 -46.16 -5.47 43.22
CA ALA A 24 -46.41 -6.87 42.95
C ALA A 24 -47.82 -7.22 43.44
N GLU A 25 -48.54 -8.06 42.70
CA GLU A 25 -49.62 -8.89 43.25
C GLU A 25 -49.49 -10.34 42.79
N ASP A 26 -49.88 -11.20 43.71
CA ASP A 26 -49.63 -12.63 43.92
C ASP A 26 -50.74 -13.52 43.32
N VAL A 27 -50.54 -14.84 43.43
CA VAL A 27 -51.52 -15.96 43.46
C VAL A 27 -51.34 -17.01 42.33
N THR A 28 -50.42 -17.95 42.63
CA THR A 28 -50.60 -19.41 42.74
C THR A 28 -51.59 -20.15 41.81
N LEU A 29 -51.15 -21.22 41.14
CA LEU A 29 -51.30 -22.63 41.59
C LEU A 29 -50.85 -23.59 40.48
N GLU A 30 -50.18 -24.65 40.92
CA GLU A 30 -49.59 -25.75 40.15
C GLU A 30 -50.67 -26.62 39.47
N ASP A 31 -50.44 -26.99 38.21
CA ASP A 31 -50.99 -28.23 37.63
C ASP A 31 -49.94 -28.79 36.65
N GLU A 32 -49.17 -29.77 37.12
CA GLU A 32 -48.24 -30.55 36.31
C GLU A 32 -48.96 -31.78 35.74
N ALA A 33 -49.10 -31.83 34.41
CA ALA A 33 -49.36 -33.09 33.69
C ALA A 33 -48.83 -33.05 32.24
N LEU A 34 -47.54 -33.40 32.11
CA LEU A 34 -46.89 -34.28 31.11
C LEU A 34 -47.43 -34.37 29.65
N VAL A 35 -46.53 -33.98 28.73
CA VAL A 35 -45.93 -34.80 27.63
C VAL A 35 -46.31 -34.54 26.16
N GLU A 36 -45.34 -33.88 25.51
CA GLU A 36 -44.65 -34.18 24.24
C GLU A 36 -45.39 -34.12 22.89
N ALA A 37 -44.97 -33.18 22.02
CA ALA A 37 -44.14 -33.50 20.85
C ALA A 37 -43.78 -32.24 20.01
N GLU A 38 -42.48 -31.98 19.91
CA GLU A 38 -41.69 -31.22 18.92
C GLU A 38 -42.05 -29.76 18.54
N SER A 39 -41.51 -28.79 19.29
CA SER A 39 -40.60 -27.80 18.69
C SER A 39 -39.22 -28.49 18.62
N ASP A 40 -38.43 -28.39 17.57
CA ASP A 40 -37.59 -27.24 17.30
C ASP A 40 -36.85 -27.50 15.98
N THR A 41 -36.49 -26.42 15.31
CA THR A 41 -35.74 -26.34 14.07
C THR A 41 -34.35 -27.01 14.21
N ASP A 42 -34.08 -28.08 13.47
CA ASP A 42 -32.70 -28.53 13.17
C ASP A 42 -32.40 -28.04 11.74
N GLU A 43 -31.93 -26.81 11.57
CA GLU A 43 -30.51 -26.52 11.32
C GLU A 43 -29.95 -27.37 10.16
N ASP A 44 -30.27 -26.94 8.93
CA ASP A 44 -29.43 -27.22 7.77
C ASP A 44 -28.03 -26.64 8.07
N ASP A 45 -27.16 -27.49 8.59
CA ASP A 45 -25.73 -27.25 8.74
C ASP A 45 -25.10 -27.23 7.34
N GLU A 46 -25.39 -26.16 6.60
CA GLU A 46 -24.59 -25.76 5.44
C GLU A 46 -23.22 -25.34 5.98
N GLU A 47 -22.32 -26.31 6.12
CA GLU A 47 -20.88 -26.13 6.25
C GLU A 47 -20.42 -25.27 5.06
N ALA A 48 -20.49 -23.94 5.24
CA ALA A 48 -19.98 -22.98 4.30
C ALA A 48 -18.46 -23.19 4.26
N ASP A 49 -18.00 -23.81 3.17
CA ASP A 49 -16.58 -23.91 2.83
C ASP A 49 -16.04 -22.47 2.69
N GLU A 50 -15.55 -21.91 3.80
CA GLU A 50 -14.92 -20.61 3.87
C GLU A 50 -13.53 -20.70 3.23
N SER A 51 -13.54 -20.77 1.90
CA SER A 51 -12.35 -20.62 1.07
C SER A 51 -11.71 -19.24 1.34
N GLU A 52 -10.54 -19.23 1.99
CA GLU A 52 -9.77 -18.00 2.19
C GLU A 52 -9.10 -17.57 0.87
N ASP A 53 -9.68 -16.59 0.19
CA ASP A 53 -9.07 -15.97 -0.99
C ASP A 53 -7.83 -15.14 -0.60
N SER A 54 -6.75 -15.24 -1.38
CA SER A 54 -5.53 -14.44 -1.18
C SER A 54 -5.01 -13.82 -2.48
N LEU A 55 -4.47 -12.60 -2.39
CA LEU A 55 -3.87 -11.86 -3.50
C LEU A 55 -2.44 -11.48 -3.14
N THR A 56 -1.47 -12.02 -3.89
CA THR A 56 -0.05 -11.76 -3.68
C THR A 56 0.60 -11.38 -5.02
N TYR A 57 1.55 -10.44 -4.97
CA TYR A 57 2.32 -10.02 -6.13
C TYR A 57 3.73 -10.59 -6.08
N SER A 58 4.21 -11.16 -7.18
CA SER A 58 5.62 -11.52 -7.30
C SER A 58 6.47 -10.25 -7.36
N ASN A 59 7.67 -10.28 -6.74
CA ASN A 59 8.60 -9.16 -6.77
C ASN A 59 8.89 -8.67 -8.20
N GLY A 60 9.03 -9.58 -9.17
CA GLY A 60 9.26 -9.21 -10.58
C GLY A 60 8.12 -8.40 -11.21
N VAL A 61 6.88 -8.55 -10.75
CA VAL A 61 5.75 -7.71 -11.20
C VAL A 61 5.90 -6.29 -10.67
N ILE A 62 6.22 -6.15 -9.38
CA ILE A 62 6.43 -4.86 -8.72
C ILE A 62 7.64 -4.15 -9.37
N GLU A 63 8.75 -4.85 -9.54
CA GLU A 63 9.94 -4.34 -10.22
C GLU A 63 9.63 -3.88 -11.64
N LYS A 64 8.79 -4.61 -12.38
CA LYS A 64 8.39 -4.23 -13.73
C LYS A 64 7.58 -2.94 -13.76
N ILE A 65 6.64 -2.78 -12.84
CA ILE A 65 5.85 -1.54 -12.72
C ILE A 65 6.77 -0.36 -12.40
N VAL A 66 7.67 -0.52 -11.43
CA VAL A 66 8.68 0.50 -11.07
C VAL A 66 9.55 0.87 -12.27
N ALA A 67 10.07 -0.13 -13.00
CA ALA A 67 10.94 0.10 -14.14
C ALA A 67 10.20 0.87 -15.25
N MET A 68 8.95 0.53 -15.53
CA MET A 68 8.13 1.26 -16.50
C MET A 68 7.84 2.69 -16.02
N ALA A 69 7.43 2.87 -14.75
CA ALA A 69 7.16 4.18 -14.18
C ALA A 69 8.39 5.10 -14.21
N THR A 70 9.56 4.55 -13.92
CA THR A 70 10.84 5.28 -13.94
C THR A 70 11.20 5.76 -15.34
N ARG A 71 10.89 4.97 -16.38
CA ARG A 71 11.14 5.32 -17.79
C ARG A 71 10.23 6.43 -18.32
N GLU A 72 9.12 6.70 -17.65
CA GLU A 72 8.22 7.81 -18.00
C GLU A 72 8.71 9.17 -17.48
N VAL A 73 9.76 9.17 -16.66
CA VAL A 73 10.33 10.39 -16.08
C VAL A 73 11.29 11.05 -17.07
N PRO A 74 11.11 12.34 -17.39
CA PRO A 74 12.03 13.08 -18.25
C PRO A 74 13.48 13.03 -17.74
N HIS A 75 14.45 13.07 -18.65
CA HIS A 75 15.88 13.05 -18.35
C HIS A 75 16.41 11.76 -17.72
N VAL A 76 15.57 10.75 -17.46
CA VAL A 76 16.00 9.39 -17.17
C VAL A 76 16.24 8.68 -18.50
N LEU A 77 17.51 8.48 -18.85
CA LEU A 77 17.87 7.86 -20.12
C LEU A 77 17.70 6.34 -20.05
N GLY A 78 18.11 5.73 -18.94
CA GLY A 78 18.00 4.28 -18.76
C GLY A 78 18.30 3.81 -17.35
N MET A 79 18.25 2.49 -17.17
CA MET A 79 18.48 1.80 -15.89
C MET A 79 19.60 0.77 -16.04
N LYS A 80 20.33 0.51 -14.95
CA LYS A 80 21.50 -0.39 -14.95
C LYS A 80 21.13 -1.81 -15.36
N GLY A 81 21.67 -2.29 -16.48
CA GLY A 81 21.47 -3.65 -16.98
C GLY A 81 20.56 -3.75 -18.19
N ASN A 82 19.84 -2.67 -18.54
CA ASN A 82 19.13 -2.57 -19.82
C ASN A 82 20.07 -2.18 -20.99
N LEU A 83 21.35 -1.90 -20.70
CA LEU A 83 22.39 -1.49 -21.66
C LEU A 83 23.33 -2.63 -22.10
N MET A 84 23.35 -3.77 -21.40
CA MET A 84 24.24 -4.90 -21.73
C MET A 84 23.49 -6.12 -22.30
N HIS A 85 22.16 -6.13 -22.32
CA HIS A 85 21.36 -7.34 -22.57
C HIS A 85 20.68 -7.41 -23.95
N PHE A 86 21.22 -6.75 -24.97
CA PHE A 86 20.86 -7.09 -26.37
C PHE A 86 21.81 -8.14 -26.99
N VAL A 87 22.93 -8.47 -26.32
CA VAL A 87 23.96 -9.39 -26.86
C VAL A 87 23.59 -10.90 -26.77
N GLN A 88 22.43 -11.28 -26.22
CA GLN A 88 22.03 -12.70 -26.18
C GLN A 88 20.60 -12.92 -26.68
N GLU A 89 20.47 -12.85 -27.99
CA GLU A 89 19.36 -13.34 -28.80
C GLU A 89 19.15 -14.88 -28.71
N GLN A 90 19.38 -15.52 -27.55
CA GLN A 90 19.25 -17.00 -27.44
C GLN A 90 18.77 -17.54 -26.08
N PHE A 91 18.69 -16.77 -24.98
CA PHE A 91 18.23 -17.34 -23.70
C PHE A 91 17.46 -16.33 -22.82
N GLY A 92 16.19 -16.64 -22.57
CA GLY A 92 15.49 -16.26 -21.33
C GLY A 92 14.86 -14.87 -21.28
N ALA A 93 13.55 -14.83 -21.17
CA ALA A 93 12.75 -13.63 -21.02
C ALA A 93 12.89 -12.99 -19.61
N GLU A 94 13.97 -12.27 -19.30
CA GLU A 94 14.10 -11.71 -17.93
C GLU A 94 15.13 -10.58 -17.70
N ASN A 95 15.11 -9.45 -18.43
CA ASN A 95 16.06 -8.36 -18.09
C ASN A 95 15.52 -6.92 -18.10
N LEU A 96 14.20 -6.71 -18.15
CA LEU A 96 13.61 -5.37 -18.02
C LEU A 96 13.67 -4.78 -16.59
N THR A 97 13.97 -5.60 -15.58
CA THR A 97 14.00 -5.19 -14.17
C THR A 97 15.42 -4.99 -13.62
N LYS A 98 16.46 -5.21 -14.43
CA LYS A 98 17.84 -4.97 -13.98
C LYS A 98 17.98 -3.50 -13.61
N GLY A 99 18.51 -3.25 -12.41
CA GLY A 99 18.63 -1.91 -11.84
C GLY A 99 17.47 -1.50 -10.94
N VAL A 100 16.46 -2.36 -10.77
CA VAL A 100 15.43 -2.24 -9.72
C VAL A 100 15.55 -3.40 -8.75
N THR A 101 15.44 -3.14 -7.47
CA THR A 101 15.28 -4.18 -6.44
C THR A 101 14.18 -3.74 -5.49
N VAL A 102 13.27 -4.66 -5.22
CA VAL A 102 12.09 -4.41 -4.40
C VAL A 102 12.14 -5.30 -3.16
N GLU A 103 11.84 -4.70 -2.01
CA GLU A 103 11.66 -5.39 -0.74
C GLU A 103 10.24 -5.12 -0.25
N VAL A 104 9.47 -6.19 -0.04
CA VAL A 104 8.11 -6.12 0.50
C VAL A 104 8.17 -6.53 1.97
N THR A 105 7.56 -5.73 2.83
CA THR A 105 7.43 -5.96 4.27
C THR A 105 6.04 -6.54 4.57
N ASP A 106 5.88 -7.21 5.72
CA ASP A 106 4.64 -7.88 6.14
C ASP A 106 3.41 -6.94 6.18
N ASP A 107 3.61 -5.63 6.36
CA ASP A 107 2.54 -4.62 6.42
C ASP A 107 2.11 -4.08 5.02
N ASN A 108 2.22 -4.88 3.95
CA ASN A 108 1.98 -4.44 2.55
C ASN A 108 2.78 -3.21 2.12
N ARG A 109 3.91 -3.00 2.79
CA ARG A 109 4.81 -1.87 2.56
C ARG A 109 5.97 -2.25 1.68
N VAL A 110 6.29 -1.38 0.73
CA VAL A 110 7.30 -1.64 -0.29
C VAL A 110 8.41 -0.61 -0.21
N VAL A 111 9.66 -1.09 -0.13
CA VAL A 111 10.86 -0.27 -0.31
C VAL A 111 11.45 -0.58 -1.68
N VAL A 112 11.71 0.47 -2.45
CA VAL A 112 12.16 0.36 -3.83
C VAL A 112 13.55 0.97 -3.97
N ASN A 113 14.48 0.19 -4.52
CA ASN A 113 15.84 0.64 -4.85
C ASN A 113 15.99 0.70 -6.37
N ILE A 114 16.42 1.85 -6.88
CA ILE A 114 16.44 2.16 -8.31
C ILE A 114 17.82 2.71 -8.69
N SER A 115 18.44 2.14 -9.72
CA SER A 115 19.69 2.60 -10.31
C SER A 115 19.45 3.14 -11.72
N VAL A 116 19.67 4.44 -11.91
CA VAL A 116 19.38 5.16 -13.16
C VAL A 116 20.62 5.82 -13.75
N ILE A 117 20.55 6.05 -15.06
CA ILE A 117 21.46 6.89 -15.83
C ILE A 117 20.64 8.11 -16.27
N ILE A 118 21.17 9.30 -16.01
CA ILE A 118 20.48 10.55 -16.29
C ILE A 118 21.17 11.35 -17.37
N GLU A 119 20.42 12.27 -17.96
CA GLU A 119 20.90 13.18 -18.99
C GLU A 119 21.86 14.23 -18.42
N TYR A 120 22.95 14.49 -19.15
CA TYR A 120 23.87 15.59 -18.84
C TYR A 120 23.15 16.94 -18.81
N GLY A 121 23.36 17.69 -17.73
CA GLY A 121 22.74 19.01 -17.53
C GLY A 121 21.40 18.97 -16.78
N ALA A 122 20.87 17.79 -16.48
CA ALA A 122 19.64 17.66 -15.69
C ALA A 122 19.88 17.79 -14.17
N TYR A 123 18.89 18.29 -13.44
CA TYR A 123 18.97 18.49 -11.99
C TYR A 123 18.52 17.25 -11.23
N ALA A 124 19.49 16.47 -10.74
CA ALA A 124 19.23 15.17 -10.10
C ALA A 124 18.20 15.18 -8.94
N PRO A 125 18.14 16.20 -8.06
CA PRO A 125 17.11 16.24 -7.02
C PRO A 125 15.68 16.36 -7.58
N ALA A 126 15.48 17.12 -8.66
CA ALA A 126 14.16 17.17 -9.32
C ALA A 126 13.78 15.83 -9.94
N ILE A 127 14.73 15.16 -10.59
CA ILE A 127 14.52 13.80 -11.12
C ILE A 127 14.13 12.84 -9.99
N PHE A 128 14.77 12.94 -8.83
CA PHE A 128 14.40 12.11 -7.67
C PHE A 128 12.96 12.31 -7.24
N ASP A 129 12.51 13.57 -7.12
CA ASP A 129 11.13 13.88 -6.76
C ASP A 129 10.13 13.35 -7.81
N ASP A 130 10.46 13.52 -9.10
CA ASP A 130 9.62 13.03 -10.20
C ASP A 130 9.54 11.49 -10.22
N VAL A 131 10.67 10.79 -10.07
CA VAL A 131 10.71 9.32 -9.97
C VAL A 131 9.91 8.84 -8.78
N LYS A 132 10.10 9.45 -7.61
CA LYS A 132 9.35 9.09 -6.40
C LYS A 132 7.85 9.25 -6.62
N ALA A 133 7.40 10.38 -7.13
CA ALA A 133 5.99 10.63 -7.40
C ALA A 133 5.40 9.59 -8.35
N ARG A 134 6.07 9.32 -9.48
CA ARG A 134 5.60 8.37 -10.50
C ARG A 134 5.57 6.93 -9.99
N VAL A 135 6.61 6.50 -9.27
CA VAL A 135 6.67 5.14 -8.72
C VAL A 135 5.57 4.93 -7.68
N THR A 136 5.39 5.89 -6.76
CA THR A 136 4.33 5.81 -5.74
C THR A 136 2.94 5.79 -6.36
N GLU A 137 2.68 6.66 -7.33
CA GLU A 137 1.39 6.71 -8.05
C GLU A 137 1.09 5.38 -8.75
N ARG A 138 2.03 4.88 -9.56
CA ARG A 138 1.81 3.67 -10.37
C ARG A 138 1.68 2.41 -9.53
N LEU A 139 2.51 2.25 -8.50
CA LEU A 139 2.41 1.09 -7.61
C LEU A 139 1.09 1.09 -6.84
N ALA A 140 0.73 2.21 -6.19
CA ALA A 140 -0.53 2.30 -5.46
C ALA A 140 -1.74 2.07 -6.37
N ALA A 141 -1.75 2.65 -7.58
CA ALA A 141 -2.86 2.52 -8.52
C ALA A 141 -3.03 1.10 -9.08
N MET A 142 -1.94 0.34 -9.24
CA MET A 142 -1.99 -0.99 -9.86
C MET A 142 -2.07 -2.14 -8.86
N THR A 143 -1.49 -1.99 -7.66
CA THR A 143 -1.38 -3.08 -6.69
C THR A 143 -2.02 -2.78 -5.33
N GLY A 144 -2.31 -1.51 -5.04
CA GLY A 144 -2.78 -1.09 -3.72
C GLY A 144 -1.72 -1.11 -2.62
N LEU A 145 -0.45 -1.40 -2.95
CA LEU A 145 0.65 -1.44 -2.00
C LEU A 145 1.10 -0.03 -1.60
N GLU A 146 1.51 0.14 -0.35
CA GLU A 146 2.05 1.40 0.15
C GLU A 146 3.57 1.46 -0.09
N VAL A 147 4.06 2.53 -0.71
CA VAL A 147 5.51 2.74 -0.89
C VAL A 147 6.09 3.39 0.35
N ALA A 148 6.79 2.60 1.17
CA ALA A 148 7.43 3.07 2.40
C ALA A 148 8.69 3.91 2.12
N GLY A 149 9.40 3.63 1.01
CA GLY A 149 10.61 4.36 0.66
C GLY A 149 11.05 4.12 -0.77
N VAL A 150 11.66 5.16 -1.36
CA VAL A 150 12.28 5.12 -2.69
C VAL A 150 13.73 5.58 -2.55
N ASN A 151 14.65 4.71 -2.93
CA ASN A 151 16.07 5.00 -2.98
C ASN A 151 16.51 5.08 -4.45
N LEU A 152 16.99 6.24 -4.88
CA LEU A 152 17.48 6.47 -6.23
C LEU A 152 19.00 6.63 -6.22
N ARG A 153 19.69 5.81 -7.00
CA ARG A 153 21.13 5.89 -7.23
C ARG A 153 21.39 6.32 -8.67
N ILE A 154 22.13 7.42 -8.82
CA ILE A 154 22.64 7.85 -10.12
C ILE A 154 23.92 7.06 -10.40
N GLU A 155 23.87 6.18 -11.41
CA GLU A 155 25.02 5.36 -11.80
C GLU A 155 25.93 6.10 -12.78
N ASP A 156 25.37 6.91 -13.69
CA ASP A 156 26.10 7.57 -14.77
C ASP A 156 25.36 8.81 -15.27
N VAL A 157 26.08 9.71 -15.94
CA VAL A 157 25.56 10.94 -16.55
C VAL A 157 26.12 11.06 -17.96
N ILE A 158 25.23 11.01 -18.96
CA ILE A 158 25.61 10.97 -20.37
C ILE A 158 24.75 11.91 -21.20
N THR A 159 25.22 12.30 -22.38
CA THR A 159 24.41 13.08 -23.32
C THR A 159 23.39 12.17 -24.02
N PRO A 160 22.26 12.71 -24.50
CA PRO A 160 21.28 11.93 -25.27
C PRO A 160 21.90 11.25 -26.50
N GLU A 161 22.77 11.98 -27.22
CA GLU A 161 23.47 11.48 -28.40
C GLU A 161 24.38 10.27 -28.05
N GLU A 162 25.11 10.34 -26.94
CA GLU A 162 25.96 9.24 -26.48
C GLU A 162 25.13 8.02 -26.07
N TYR A 163 23.96 8.23 -25.47
CA TYR A 163 23.03 7.16 -25.13
C TYR A 163 22.48 6.45 -26.36
N GLU A 164 22.03 7.19 -27.36
CA GLU A 164 21.53 6.64 -28.63
C GLU A 164 22.60 5.81 -29.34
N HIS A 165 23.83 6.33 -29.43
CA HIS A 165 24.97 5.59 -30.00
C HIS A 165 25.29 4.31 -29.23
N ARG A 166 25.17 4.32 -27.90
CA ARG A 166 25.46 3.15 -27.04
C ARG A 166 24.39 2.07 -27.17
N THR A 167 23.12 2.47 -27.32
CA THR A 167 22.00 1.57 -27.59
C THR A 167 22.05 1.00 -29.01
N SER A 168 22.34 1.81 -30.03
CA SER A 168 22.33 1.36 -31.43
C SER A 168 23.52 0.47 -31.81
N GLN A 169 24.66 0.59 -31.13
CA GLN A 169 25.84 -0.26 -31.37
C GLN A 169 25.73 -1.66 -30.76
N HIS A 170 24.71 -1.89 -29.95
CA HIS A 170 24.42 -3.20 -29.34
C HIS A 170 23.14 -3.84 -29.90
N GLU A 171 22.56 -3.25 -30.95
CA GLU A 171 21.38 -3.76 -31.68
C GLU A 171 21.81 -4.57 -32.93
#